data_AF-A0A328S438-F1
#
_entry.id   AF-A0A328S438-F1
#
_cell.length_a   1.000
_cell.length_b   1.000
_cell.length_c   1.000
_cell.angle_alpha   90.00
_cell.angle_beta   90.00
_cell.angle_gamma   90.00
#
_symmetry.space_group_name_H-M   'P 1'
#
loop_
_entity.id
_entity.type
_entity.pdbx_description
1 polymer ?
#
loop_
_entity_poly.entity_id
_entity_poly.type
_entity_poly.pdbx_seq_one_letter_code
_entity_poly.pdbx_strand_id
1 'polypeptide(L)'
;MEMKNIILLALVAILIIAPLVMYAGHGEDDGYFGGSDDAGGEAIEENNPDYDYEWFTSIWEPPSGEIEGLLFALQAAIGAIIIGYVFGYWHGGSKAKKEE
;
A
#
# COMPACT_ATOMS: atom_id res chain seq x y z
N MET A 1 -24.62 -14.20 -1.73
CA MET A 1 -23.78 -13.11 -1.19
C MET A 1 -24.73 -11.99 -0.80
N GLU A 2 -24.69 -11.51 0.44
CA GLU A 2 -25.62 -10.47 0.92
C GLU A 2 -25.48 -9.18 0.09
N MET A 3 -26.58 -8.47 -0.15
CA MET A 3 -26.58 -7.22 -0.94
C MET A 3 -25.59 -6.18 -0.40
N LYS A 4 -25.43 -6.13 0.93
CA LYS A 4 -24.42 -5.31 1.61
C LYS A 4 -22.99 -5.62 1.15
N ASN A 5 -22.65 -6.90 1.00
CA ASN A 5 -21.30 -7.31 0.60
C ASN A 5 -21.02 -6.92 -0.86
N ILE A 6 -22.04 -7.03 -1.72
CA ILE A 6 -21.96 -6.59 -3.12
C ILE A 6 -21.75 -5.07 -3.19
N ILE A 7 -22.47 -4.30 -2.38
CA ILE A 7 -22.30 -2.83 -2.30
C ILE A 7 -20.89 -2.47 -1.81
N LEU A 8 -20.39 -3.13 -0.77
CA LEU A 8 -19.03 -2.89 -0.27
C LEU A 8 -17.97 -3.22 -1.31
N LEU A 9 -18.09 -4.34 -2.03
CA LEU A 9 -17.18 -4.69 -3.12
C LEU A 9 -17.24 -3.69 -4.27
N ALA A 10 -18.44 -3.22 -4.64
CA ALA A 10 -18.59 -2.18 -5.65
C ALA A 10 -17.94 -0.86 -5.23
N LEU A 11 -18.07 -0.46 -3.96
CA LEU A 11 -17.40 0.74 -3.43
C LEU A 11 -15.88 0.60 -3.47
N VAL A 12 -15.33 -0.54 -3.07
CA VAL A 12 -13.88 -0.80 -3.17
C VAL A 12 -13.41 -0.75 -4.62
N ALA A 13 -14.15 -1.37 -5.54
CA ALA A 13 -13.83 -1.31 -6.96
C ALA A 13 -13.85 0.14 -7.49
N ILE A 14 -14.83 0.95 -7.09
CA ILE A 14 -14.90 2.37 -7.46
C ILE A 14 -13.69 3.13 -6.91
N LEU A 15 -13.31 2.93 -5.64
CA LEU A 15 -12.14 3.59 -5.05
C LEU A 15 -10.84 3.27 -5.78
N ILE A 16 -10.71 2.08 -6.35
CA ILE A 16 -9.55 1.67 -7.14
C ILE A 16 -9.63 2.23 -8.58
N ILE A 17 -10.78 2.10 -9.24
CA ILE A 17 -10.92 2.41 -10.67
C ILE A 17 -11.05 3.92 -10.92
N ALA A 18 -11.76 4.65 -10.05
CA ALA A 18 -12.01 6.08 -10.23
C ALA A 18 -10.73 6.91 -10.44
N PRO A 19 -9.68 6.82 -9.59
CA PRO A 19 -8.45 7.59 -9.82
C PRO A 19 -7.74 7.15 -11.12
N LEU A 20 -7.72 5.86 -11.45
CA LEU A 20 -7.10 5.36 -12.68
C LEU A 20 -7.77 5.89 -13.95
N VAL A 21 -9.10 6.09 -13.92
CA VAL A 21 -9.83 6.67 -15.05
C VAL A 21 -9.69 8.20 -15.09
N MET A 22 -9.75 8.86 -13.94
CA MET A 22 -9.63 10.32 -13.86
C MET A 22 -8.27 10.84 -14.31
N TYR A 23 -7.20 10.08 -14.01
CA TYR A 23 -5.82 10.41 -14.37
C TYR A 23 -5.30 9.48 -15.47
N ALA A 24 -6.20 8.93 -16.29
CA ALA A 24 -5.80 8.05 -17.39
C ALA A 24 -4.88 8.77 -18.37
N GLY A 25 -3.68 8.21 -18.58
CA GLY A 25 -2.66 8.81 -19.42
C GLY A 25 -1.67 9.72 -18.68
N HIS A 26 -1.91 10.00 -17.39
CA HIS A 26 -0.93 10.59 -16.49
C HIS A 26 -0.20 9.50 -15.72
N GLY A 27 1.13 9.56 -15.75
CA GLY A 27 2.00 8.56 -15.14
C GLY A 27 2.69 9.07 -13.89
N GLU A 28 3.67 8.30 -13.43
CA GLU A 28 4.64 8.73 -12.43
C GLU A 28 5.45 9.93 -12.93
N ASP A 29 5.78 9.97 -14.23
CA ASP A 29 6.47 11.08 -14.89
C ASP A 29 5.73 12.43 -14.76
N ASP A 30 4.41 12.40 -14.56
CA ASP A 30 3.56 13.59 -14.36
C ASP A 30 3.29 13.88 -12.86
N GLY A 31 3.85 13.08 -11.94
CA GLY A 31 3.73 13.27 -10.49
C GLY A 31 2.42 12.77 -9.85
N TYR A 32 1.54 12.08 -10.60
CA TYR A 32 0.20 11.70 -10.12
C TYR A 32 0.17 10.36 -9.35
N PHE A 33 1.17 9.50 -9.55
CA PHE A 33 1.26 8.17 -8.93
C PHE A 33 2.60 7.90 -8.23
N GLY A 34 3.41 8.95 -8.00
CA GLY A 34 4.67 8.85 -7.28
C GLY A 34 4.50 8.64 -5.77
N GLY A 35 5.58 8.26 -5.09
CA GLY A 35 5.60 8.07 -3.64
C GLY A 35 5.44 9.39 -2.88
N SER A 36 4.86 9.32 -1.68
CA SER A 36 4.83 10.48 -0.77
C SER A 36 6.22 10.93 -0.35
N ASP A 37 7.16 9.99 -0.31
CA ASP A 37 8.52 10.22 0.15
C ASP A 37 9.30 10.99 -0.91
N ASP A 38 9.07 10.71 -2.19
CA ASP A 38 9.64 11.44 -3.34
C ASP A 38 9.16 12.90 -3.34
N ALA A 39 7.84 13.10 -3.26
CA ALA A 39 7.24 14.44 -3.23
C ALA A 39 7.72 15.26 -2.03
N GLY A 40 7.96 14.62 -0.88
CA GLY A 40 8.54 15.25 0.30
C GLY A 40 9.99 15.68 0.07
N GLY A 41 10.80 14.83 -0.56
CA GLY A 41 12.19 15.13 -0.91
C GLY A 41 12.30 16.30 -1.87
N GLU A 42 11.55 16.28 -2.96
CA GLU A 42 11.52 17.36 -3.97
C GLU A 42 11.13 18.71 -3.35
N ALA A 43 10.13 18.73 -2.47
CA ALA A 43 9.71 19.95 -1.79
C ALA A 43 10.81 20.53 -0.88
N ILE A 44 11.61 19.68 -0.24
CA ILE A 44 12.74 20.11 0.59
C ILE A 44 13.86 20.68 -0.29
N GLU A 45 14.20 20.00 -1.39
CA GLU A 45 15.20 20.46 -2.36
C GLU A 45 14.83 21.83 -2.96
N GLU A 46 13.55 22.04 -3.30
CA GLU A 46 13.07 23.31 -3.86
C GLU A 46 13.11 24.46 -2.83
N ASN A 47 12.68 24.20 -1.59
CA ASN A 47 12.55 25.25 -0.58
C ASN A 47 13.86 25.56 0.16
N ASN A 48 14.79 24.60 0.19
CA ASN A 48 16.07 24.76 0.88
C ASN A 48 17.18 23.98 0.15
N PRO A 49 17.71 24.51 -0.96
CA PRO A 49 18.70 23.82 -1.79
C PRO A 49 20.04 23.58 -1.09
N ASP A 50 20.32 24.30 0.01
CA ASP A 50 21.51 24.12 0.83
C ASP A 50 21.26 23.17 2.03
N TYR A 51 20.15 22.42 2.02
CA TYR A 51 19.82 21.49 3.09
C TYR A 51 20.77 20.28 3.09
N ASP A 52 21.40 20.06 4.24
CA ASP A 52 22.31 18.94 4.45
C ASP A 52 21.52 17.71 4.96
N TYR A 53 21.46 16.66 4.13
CA TYR A 53 20.71 15.43 4.40
C TYR A 53 21.40 14.49 5.41
N GLU A 54 22.51 14.89 6.03
CA GLU A 54 23.33 14.07 6.93
C GLU A 54 22.61 13.47 8.17
N TRP A 55 21.37 13.85 8.45
CA TRP A 55 20.60 13.36 9.59
C TRP A 55 20.17 11.88 9.47
N PHE A 56 20.21 11.28 8.28
CA PHE A 56 19.95 9.86 8.09
C PHE A 56 20.80 9.26 6.97
N THR A 57 21.32 8.06 7.22
CA THR A 57 22.02 7.23 6.23
C THR A 57 21.47 5.82 6.34
N SER A 58 21.09 5.26 5.20
CA SER A 58 20.65 3.86 5.12
C SER A 58 21.83 2.95 5.48
N ILE A 59 21.67 2.17 6.55
CA ILE A 59 22.66 1.16 6.98
C ILE A 59 22.84 0.08 5.90
N TRP A 60 21.78 -0.18 5.14
CA TRP A 60 21.76 -1.14 4.04
C TRP A 60 20.67 -0.73 3.03
N GLU A 61 20.99 -0.90 1.75
CA GLU A 61 20.07 -0.67 0.64
C GLU A 61 20.04 -1.93 -0.25
N PRO A 62 18.87 -2.32 -0.78
CA PRO A 62 18.78 -3.43 -1.72
C PRO A 62 19.72 -3.24 -2.92
N PRO A 63 20.46 -4.27 -3.35
CA PRO A 63 21.41 -4.13 -4.45
C PRO A 63 20.76 -3.92 -5.82
N SER A 64 19.43 -4.03 -5.93
CA SER A 64 18.64 -3.60 -7.09
C SER A 64 17.19 -3.29 -6.69
N GLY A 65 16.51 -2.44 -7.47
CA GLY A 65 15.08 -2.16 -7.29
C GLY A 65 14.19 -3.39 -7.50
N GLU A 66 14.65 -4.39 -8.26
CA GLU A 66 13.94 -5.67 -8.35
C GLU A 66 13.94 -6.41 -7.00
N ILE A 67 15.06 -6.40 -6.29
CA ILE A 67 15.18 -7.02 -4.96
C ILE A 67 14.35 -6.26 -3.93
N GLU A 68 14.33 -4.93 -4.00
CA GLU A 68 13.44 -4.09 -3.20
C GLU A 68 11.97 -4.48 -3.40
N GLY A 69 11.51 -4.54 -4.65
CA GLY A 69 10.16 -4.95 -4.99
C GLY A 69 9.83 -6.37 -4.53
N LEU A 70 10.77 -7.31 -4.61
CA LEU A 70 10.61 -8.68 -4.10
C LEU A 70 10.48 -8.72 -2.58
N LEU A 71 11.30 -7.96 -1.85
CA LEU A 71 11.21 -7.86 -0.39
C LEU A 71 9.89 -7.24 0.04
N PHE A 72 9.44 -6.19 -0.64
CA PHE A 72 8.13 -5.58 -0.43
C PHE A 72 6.98 -6.57 -0.67
N ALA A 73 7.02 -7.30 -1.80
CA ALA A 73 6.02 -8.31 -2.11
C ALA A 73 5.99 -9.44 -1.07
N LEU A 74 7.15 -9.87 -0.57
CA LEU A 74 7.24 -10.88 0.48
C LEU A 74 6.61 -10.37 1.79
N GLN A 75 6.90 -9.13 2.20
CA GLN A 75 6.30 -8.50 3.37
C GLN A 75 4.77 -8.42 3.23
N ALA A 76 4.28 -8.00 2.06
CA ALA A 76 2.85 -7.94 1.76
C ALA A 76 2.19 -9.33 1.85
N ALA A 77 2.82 -10.37 1.30
CA ALA A 77 2.31 -11.74 1.36
C ALA A 77 2.22 -12.26 2.80
N ILE A 78 3.26 -12.03 3.61
CA ILE A 78 3.26 -12.40 5.03
C ILE A 78 2.15 -11.65 5.78
N GLY A 79 2.01 -10.33 5.55
CA GLY A 79 0.94 -9.53 6.13
C GLY A 79 -0.45 -10.06 5.78
N ALA A 80 -0.68 -10.41 4.52
CA ALA A 80 -1.94 -10.99 4.06
C ALA A 80 -2.24 -12.34 4.74
N ILE A 81 -1.23 -13.20 4.91
CA ILE A 81 -1.38 -14.49 5.62
C ILE A 81 -1.78 -14.25 7.08
N ILE A 82 -1.12 -13.33 7.78
CA ILE A 82 -1.42 -13.02 9.18
C ILE A 82 -2.85 -12.49 9.32
N ILE A 83 -3.22 -11.49 8.51
CA ILE A 83 -4.57 -10.90 8.52
C ILE A 83 -5.63 -11.96 8.21
N GLY A 84 -5.41 -12.77 7.17
CA GLY A 84 -6.30 -13.86 6.80
C GLY A 84 -6.47 -14.89 7.91
N TYR A 85 -5.39 -15.27 8.58
CA TYR A 85 -5.43 -16.19 9.72
C TYR A 85 -6.24 -15.62 10.89
N VAL A 86 -6.03 -14.35 11.26
CA VAL A 86 -6.77 -13.71 12.37
C VAL A 86 -8.27 -13.68 12.10
N PHE A 87 -8.68 -13.22 10.91
CA PHE A 87 -10.09 -13.20 10.54
C PHE A 87 -10.68 -14.62 10.44
N GLY A 88 -9.92 -15.58 9.90
CA GLY A 88 -10.32 -16.98 9.85
C GLY A 88 -10.53 -17.58 11.24
N TYR A 89 -9.61 -17.33 12.17
CA TYR A 89 -9.69 -17.80 13.56
C TYR A 89 -10.90 -17.21 14.29
N TRP A 90 -11.14 -15.89 14.18
CA TRP A 90 -12.31 -15.25 14.77
C TRP A 90 -13.64 -15.75 14.19
N HIS A 91 -13.67 -15.96 12.87
CA HIS A 91 -14.85 -16.52 12.21
C HIS A 91 -15.14 -17.96 12.68
N GLY A 92 -14.10 -18.80 12.76
CA GLY A 92 -14.20 -20.17 13.26
C GLY A 92 -14.66 -20.24 14.72
N GLY A 93 -14.04 -19.44 15.60
CA GLY A 93 -14.41 -19.37 17.02
C GLY A 93 -15.85 -18.89 17.24
N SER A 94 -16.34 -17.97 16.40
CA SER A 94 -17.73 -17.49 16.46
C SER A 94 -18.75 -18.54 16.03
N LYS A 95 -18.37 -19.52 15.20
CA LYS A 95 -19.25 -20.64 14.82
C LYS A 95 -19.31 -21.71 15.90
N ALA A 96 -18.16 -22.10 16.46
CA ALA A 96 -18.10 -23.08 17.54
C ALA A 96 -18.95 -22.67 18.76
N LYS A 97 -18.95 -21.37 19.09
CA LYS A 97 -19.73 -20.82 20.21
C LYS A 97 -21.25 -20.70 19.97
N LYS A 98 -21.73 -20.93 18.75
CA LYS A 98 -23.16 -20.94 18.39
C LYS A 98 -23.74 -22.35 18.30
N GLU A 99 -22.88 -23.37 18.24
CA GLU A 99 -23.26 -24.78 18.19
C GLU A 99 -23.31 -25.43 19.58
N GLU A 100 -22.78 -24.76 20.60
CA GLU A 100 -23.05 -25.00 22.04
C GLU A 100 -24.29 -24.25 22.52
#